data_AF-A0A973Q4U7-F1
#
_entry.id   AF-A0A973Q4U7-F1
#
_cell.length_a   1.000
_cell.length_b   1.000
_cell.length_c   1.000
_cell.angle_alpha   90.00
_cell.angle_beta   90.00
_cell.angle_gamma   90.00
#
_symmetry.space_group_name_H-M   'P 1'
#
loop_
_entity.id
_entity.type
_entity.pdbx_description
1 polymer ?
#
loop_
_entity_poly.entity_id
_entity_poly.type
_entity_poly.pdbx_seq_one_letter_code
_entity_poly.pdbx_strand_id
1 'polypeptide(L)'
;MNARPRSRRVLATGGAALLAALLPLLGGCGIRTTTVPVDAGPAPSRVSCQVPKAVNSPGVTDAAVVGIYLVCGMQATPVPRTVSVRPQARGRVEQVRELVAQLNRALTAQEAAAGFTTAVPATLEILGPWPGDPADALRLDAVVEDLPSFALAQIVCTIAQSSLA
;
A
#
# COMPACT_ATOMS: atom_id res chain seq x y z
N MET A 1 47.09 -15.37 -83.55
CA MET A 1 47.50 -16.46 -82.65
C MET A 1 46.80 -16.28 -81.30
N ASN A 2 46.18 -17.35 -80.83
CA ASN A 2 45.21 -17.40 -79.73
C ASN A 2 45.84 -17.21 -78.35
N ALA A 3 45.13 -16.55 -77.43
CA ALA A 3 45.25 -16.79 -76.00
C ALA A 3 43.85 -16.82 -75.35
N ARG A 4 43.55 -17.95 -74.70
CA ARG A 4 42.27 -18.32 -74.08
C ARG A 4 42.02 -17.59 -72.75
N PRO A 5 40.76 -17.56 -72.28
CA PRO A 5 40.33 -16.81 -71.09
C PRO A 5 40.62 -17.56 -69.78
N ARG A 6 40.87 -16.83 -68.68
CA ARG A 6 40.81 -17.36 -67.32
C ARG A 6 39.46 -17.01 -66.70
N SER A 7 38.56 -17.99 -66.69
CA SER A 7 37.33 -17.99 -65.92
C SER A 7 37.64 -17.95 -64.42
N ARG A 8 37.22 -16.88 -63.73
CA ARG A 8 37.04 -16.88 -62.28
C ARG A 8 35.54 -16.90 -61.99
N ARG A 9 35.09 -18.02 -61.43
CA ARG A 9 33.75 -18.20 -60.86
C ARG A 9 33.54 -17.18 -59.74
N VAL A 10 32.40 -16.51 -59.74
CA VAL A 10 31.80 -15.97 -58.52
C VAL A 10 30.36 -16.45 -58.47
N LEU A 11 30.18 -17.63 -57.87
CA LEU A 11 28.91 -18.02 -57.26
C LEU A 11 28.75 -17.14 -56.01
N ALA A 12 27.89 -16.13 -56.09
CA ALA A 12 27.47 -15.37 -54.92
C ALA A 12 26.01 -14.92 -55.06
N THR A 13 25.11 -15.87 -55.37
CA THR A 13 23.67 -15.63 -55.45
C THR A 13 22.86 -16.41 -54.41
N GLY A 14 23.53 -17.02 -53.41
CA GLY A 14 22.87 -17.77 -52.34
C GLY A 14 22.58 -16.97 -51.05
N GLY A 15 23.40 -15.96 -50.74
CA GLY A 15 23.30 -15.24 -49.45
C GLY A 15 22.16 -14.21 -49.36
N ALA A 16 21.83 -13.56 -50.48
CA ALA A 16 20.85 -12.48 -50.49
C ALA A 16 19.40 -12.96 -50.28
N ALA A 17 19.07 -14.16 -50.75
CA ALA A 17 17.72 -14.73 -50.59
C ALA A 17 17.42 -15.13 -49.13
N LEU A 18 18.43 -15.56 -48.38
CA LEU A 18 18.29 -15.96 -46.97
C LEU A 18 18.06 -14.75 -46.05
N LEU A 19 18.65 -13.59 -46.34
CA LEU A 19 18.41 -12.37 -45.55
C LEU A 19 17.02 -11.76 -45.81
N ALA A 20 16.50 -11.84 -47.03
CA ALA A 20 15.16 -11.32 -47.36
C ALA A 20 14.01 -12.10 -46.69
N ALA A 21 14.21 -13.39 -46.40
CA ALA A 21 13.22 -14.25 -45.76
C ALA A 21 13.06 -14.00 -44.24
N LEU A 22 14.04 -13.37 -43.59
CA LEU A 22 14.02 -13.12 -42.14
C LEU A 22 13.41 -11.77 -41.75
N LEU A 23 13.25 -10.83 -42.69
CA LEU A 23 12.63 -9.52 -42.44
C LEU A 23 11.19 -9.56 -41.86
N PRO A 24 10.27 -10.45 -42.27
CA PRO A 24 8.92 -10.45 -41.72
C PRO A 24 8.83 -10.92 -40.27
N LEU A 25 9.87 -11.60 -39.74
CA LEU A 25 9.92 -12.01 -38.33
C LEU A 25 10.30 -10.86 -37.38
N LEU A 26 10.73 -9.71 -37.90
CA LEU A 26 10.87 -8.47 -37.11
C LEU A 26 9.55 -7.67 -37.06
N GLY A 27 8.49 -8.12 -37.73
CA GLY A 27 7.15 -7.60 -37.54
C GLY A 27 6.61 -8.05 -36.20
N GLY A 28 6.70 -7.18 -35.18
CA GLY A 28 6.24 -7.46 -33.83
C GLY A 28 4.82 -8.03 -33.78
N CYS A 29 4.58 -8.96 -32.85
CA CYS A 29 3.24 -9.47 -32.56
C CYS A 29 2.30 -8.29 -32.30
N GLY A 30 1.39 -8.02 -33.24
CA GLY A 30 0.56 -6.83 -33.25
C GLY A 30 -0.23 -6.67 -31.96
N ILE A 31 0.24 -5.78 -31.07
CA ILE A 31 -0.61 -5.20 -30.03
C ILE A 31 -1.60 -4.30 -30.77
N ARG A 32 -2.72 -4.88 -31.19
CA ARG A 32 -3.88 -4.08 -31.59
C ARG A 32 -4.37 -3.41 -30.32
N THR A 33 -4.44 -2.08 -30.32
CA THR A 33 -5.17 -1.35 -29.31
C THR A 33 -6.59 -1.88 -29.33
N THR A 34 -6.97 -2.64 -28.30
CA THR A 34 -8.37 -2.98 -28.08
C THR A 34 -9.04 -1.69 -27.64
N THR A 35 -9.76 -1.06 -28.57
CA THR A 35 -10.67 0.04 -28.23
C THR A 35 -11.76 -0.57 -27.36
N VAL A 36 -11.61 -0.43 -26.05
CA VAL A 36 -12.69 -0.77 -25.11
C VAL A 36 -13.84 0.20 -25.41
N PRO A 37 -15.02 -0.29 -25.81
CA PRO A 37 -16.18 0.58 -25.98
C PRO A 37 -16.42 1.31 -24.65
N VAL A 38 -16.37 2.65 -24.66
CA VAL A 38 -16.52 3.48 -23.46
C VAL A 38 -17.98 3.61 -22.99
N ASP A 39 -18.86 2.71 -23.43
CA ASP A 39 -20.27 2.62 -23.03
C ASP A 39 -20.47 1.89 -21.67
N ALA A 40 -19.42 1.70 -20.88
CA ALA A 40 -19.50 1.06 -19.57
C ALA A 40 -20.12 1.96 -18.46
N GLY A 41 -20.85 3.02 -18.84
CA GLY A 41 -21.36 4.01 -17.90
C GLY A 41 -20.22 4.82 -17.25
N PRO A 42 -20.54 5.68 -16.26
CA PRO A 42 -19.49 6.34 -15.48
C PRO A 42 -18.55 5.29 -14.89
N ALA A 43 -17.24 5.48 -15.07
CA ALA A 43 -16.23 4.62 -14.47
C ALA A 43 -16.54 4.47 -12.97
N PRO A 44 -16.38 3.26 -12.38
CA PRO A 44 -16.58 3.08 -10.96
C PRO A 44 -15.73 4.12 -10.23
N SER A 45 -16.39 4.97 -9.45
CA SER A 45 -15.73 5.99 -8.66
C SER A 45 -14.77 5.28 -7.73
N ARG A 46 -13.47 5.41 -7.99
CA ARG A 46 -12.45 4.95 -7.04
C ARG A 46 -12.67 5.70 -5.75
N VAL A 47 -12.53 4.99 -4.63
CA VAL A 47 -12.45 5.63 -3.30
C VAL A 47 -11.47 6.80 -3.38
N SER A 48 -11.90 7.98 -2.90
CA SER A 48 -11.08 9.18 -3.05
C SER A 48 -9.82 9.13 -2.18
N CYS A 49 -9.86 8.34 -1.10
CA CYS A 49 -8.85 8.31 -0.05
C CYS A 49 -8.50 9.72 0.45
N GLN A 50 -9.45 10.65 0.35
CA GLN A 50 -9.22 12.03 0.72
C GLN A 50 -9.16 12.10 2.24
N VAL A 51 -7.95 12.31 2.76
CA VAL A 51 -7.69 12.40 4.19
C VAL A 51 -8.44 13.58 4.78
N PRO A 52 -9.41 13.35 5.69
CA PRO A 52 -10.11 14.43 6.36
C PRO A 52 -9.17 15.23 7.24
N LYS A 53 -9.47 16.52 7.43
CA LYS A 53 -8.75 17.33 8.42
C LYS A 53 -9.15 16.85 9.82
N ALA A 54 -8.21 16.91 10.77
CA ALA A 54 -8.52 16.66 12.16
C ALA A 54 -9.65 17.57 12.61
N VAL A 55 -10.74 16.97 13.11
CA VAL A 55 -11.79 17.73 13.78
C VAL A 55 -11.36 17.89 15.23
N ASN A 56 -11.07 19.13 15.62
CA ASN A 56 -10.84 19.45 17.02
C ASN A 56 -12.20 19.40 17.72
N SER A 57 -12.39 18.47 18.67
CA SER A 57 -13.57 18.47 19.52
C SER A 57 -13.48 19.67 20.47
N PRO A 58 -14.38 20.67 20.38
CA PRO A 58 -14.37 21.78 21.32
C PRO A 58 -14.64 21.23 22.73
N GLY A 59 -13.70 21.44 23.66
CA GLY A 59 -13.86 21.06 25.07
C GLY A 59 -12.91 20.00 25.62
N VAL A 60 -11.99 19.46 24.82
CA VAL A 60 -10.90 18.60 25.33
C VAL A 60 -9.68 19.47 25.63
N THR A 61 -9.48 19.83 26.90
CA THR A 61 -8.18 20.30 27.40
C THR A 61 -7.22 19.10 27.39
N ASP A 62 -5.98 19.28 26.90
CA ASP A 62 -4.97 18.22 26.66
C ASP A 62 -5.30 17.23 25.53
N ALA A 63 -5.55 17.75 24.33
CA ALA A 63 -5.67 16.96 23.12
C ALA A 63 -4.40 17.06 22.24
N ALA A 64 -3.96 15.93 21.69
CA ALA A 64 -2.93 15.86 20.66
C ALA A 64 -3.53 15.35 19.34
N VAL A 65 -3.07 15.91 18.22
CA VAL A 65 -3.41 15.38 16.90
C VAL A 65 -2.35 14.35 16.52
N VAL A 66 -2.76 13.11 16.31
CA VAL A 66 -1.88 12.01 15.91
C VAL A 66 -2.36 11.37 14.61
N GLY A 67 -1.43 10.82 13.84
CA GLY A 67 -1.74 10.06 12.63
C GLY A 67 -2.14 8.63 12.98
N ILE A 68 -3.40 8.27 12.73
CA ILE A 68 -3.90 6.90 12.86
C ILE A 68 -3.95 6.29 11.47
N TYR A 69 -3.31 5.14 11.27
CA TYR A 69 -3.21 4.53 9.94
C TYR A 69 -4.47 3.70 9.65
N LEU A 70 -5.29 4.16 8.69
CA LEU A 70 -6.48 3.48 8.22
C LEU A 70 -6.24 2.86 6.83
N VAL A 71 -7.01 1.85 6.47
CA VAL A 71 -6.92 1.22 5.15
C VAL A 71 -7.71 2.05 4.14
N CYS A 72 -7.10 2.37 3.00
CA CYS A 72 -7.81 2.84 1.82
C CYS A 72 -7.32 2.07 0.59
N GLY A 73 -8.20 1.29 -0.02
CA GLY A 73 -7.81 0.36 -1.09
C GLY A 73 -6.76 -0.66 -0.59
N MET A 74 -5.55 -0.61 -1.14
CA MET A 74 -4.44 -1.51 -0.79
C MET A 74 -3.33 -0.82 0.01
N GLN A 75 -3.64 0.28 0.71
CA GLN A 75 -2.65 1.09 1.41
C GLN A 75 -3.10 1.42 2.83
N ALA A 76 -2.16 1.41 3.78
CA ALA A 76 -2.33 2.00 5.09
C ALA A 76 -1.96 3.48 5.01
N THR A 77 -2.92 4.36 5.22
CA THR A 77 -2.81 5.81 5.01
C THR A 77 -3.00 6.54 6.34
N PRO A 78 -2.14 7.52 6.69
CA PRO A 78 -2.32 8.30 7.91
C PRO A 78 -3.57 9.17 7.84
N VAL A 79 -4.42 9.05 8.85
CA VAL A 79 -5.60 9.90 9.04
C VAL A 79 -5.46 10.62 10.38
N PRO A 80 -5.46 11.96 10.40
CA PRO A 80 -5.22 12.70 11.63
C PRO A 80 -6.45 12.62 12.54
N ARG A 81 -6.26 12.11 13.76
CA ARG A 81 -7.29 12.06 14.80
C ARG A 81 -6.84 12.80 16.05
N THR A 82 -7.82 13.44 16.68
CA THR A 82 -7.63 14.11 17.96
C THR A 82 -7.74 13.09 19.07
N VAL A 83 -6.65 12.88 19.81
CA VAL A 83 -6.57 11.94 20.93
C VAL A 83 -6.40 12.72 22.22
N SER A 84 -7.19 12.37 23.22
CA SER A 84 -7.03 12.92 24.57
C SER A 84 -5.74 12.36 25.17
N VAL A 85 -4.78 13.24 25.42
CA VAL A 85 -3.55 12.89 26.13
C VAL A 85 -3.95 12.75 27.59
N ARG A 86 -4.33 11.54 28.01
CA ARG A 86 -4.65 11.31 29.42
C ARG A 86 -3.38 11.56 30.24
N PRO A 87 -3.34 12.52 31.18
CA PRO A 87 -2.16 12.78 32.00
C PRO A 87 -1.75 11.59 32.89
N GLN A 88 -2.57 10.53 32.91
CA GLN A 88 -2.38 9.31 33.69
C GLN A 88 -1.83 8.13 32.88
N ALA A 89 -1.72 8.22 31.54
CA ALA A 89 -1.06 7.19 30.73
C ALA A 89 0.46 7.26 30.98
N ARG A 90 0.90 6.64 32.07
CA ARG A 90 2.28 6.65 32.55
C ARG A 90 3.00 5.40 32.07
N GLY A 91 3.30 5.33 30.78
CA GLY A 91 4.03 4.21 30.21
C GLY A 91 3.73 4.00 28.74
N ARG A 92 4.70 3.38 28.05
CA ARG A 92 4.61 3.07 26.62
C ARG A 92 3.42 2.17 26.30
N VAL A 93 3.14 1.18 27.14
CA VAL A 93 2.04 0.22 26.93
C VAL A 93 0.70 0.94 26.96
N GLU A 94 0.47 1.82 27.94
CA GLU A 94 -0.76 2.61 28.08
C GLU A 94 -0.95 3.58 26.91
N GLN A 95 0.13 4.21 26.47
CA GLN A 95 0.12 5.11 25.31
C GLN A 95 -0.24 4.35 24.02
N VAL A 96 0.40 3.21 23.79
CA VAL A 96 0.13 2.35 22.63
C VAL A 96 -1.30 1.80 22.66
N ARG A 97 -1.80 1.41 23.84
CA ARG A 97 -3.21 1.01 24.01
C ARG A 97 -4.18 2.11 23.57
N GLU A 98 -3.93 3.36 23.94
CA GLU A 98 -4.79 4.47 23.52
C GLU A 98 -4.72 4.70 22.00
N LEU A 99 -3.54 4.56 21.39
CA LEU A 99 -3.38 4.67 19.94
C LEU A 99 -4.11 3.56 19.19
N VAL A 100 -3.95 2.31 19.63
CA VAL A 100 -4.61 1.14 19.03
C VAL A 100 -6.12 1.20 19.26
N ALA A 101 -6.58 1.71 20.41
CA ALA A 101 -7.99 1.98 20.64
C ALA A 101 -8.57 2.97 19.61
N GLN A 102 -7.80 3.91 19.06
CA GLN A 102 -8.27 4.76 17.97
C GLN A 102 -8.55 3.97 16.69
N LEU A 103 -7.80 2.89 16.40
CA LEU A 103 -8.03 2.05 15.22
C LEU A 103 -9.35 1.28 15.30
N ASN A 104 -9.85 1.04 16.52
CA ASN A 104 -11.12 0.36 16.79
C ASN A 104 -12.30 1.31 17.00
N ARG A 105 -12.07 2.63 17.06
CA ARG A 105 -13.19 3.60 17.10
C ARG A 105 -13.92 3.60 15.76
N ALA A 106 -15.24 3.78 15.84
CA ALA A 106 -16.08 3.96 14.67
C ALA A 106 -15.52 5.05 13.75
N LEU A 107 -15.57 4.79 12.44
CA LEU A 107 -15.20 5.78 11.43
C LEU A 107 -16.14 6.97 11.52
N THR A 108 -15.58 8.17 11.38
CA THR A 108 -16.37 9.38 11.17
C THR A 108 -17.06 9.31 9.80
N ALA A 109 -18.12 10.11 9.63
CA ALA A 109 -18.83 10.17 8.35
C ALA A 109 -17.90 10.58 7.19
N GLN A 110 -16.92 11.45 7.44
CA GLN A 110 -15.96 11.90 6.42
C GLN A 110 -14.97 10.79 6.04
N GLU A 111 -14.46 10.03 7.02
CA GLU A 111 -13.56 8.90 6.76
C GLU A 111 -14.29 7.79 5.98
N ALA A 112 -15.51 7.44 6.39
CA ALA A 112 -16.32 6.44 5.71
C ALA A 112 -16.65 6.87 4.26
N ALA A 113 -17.04 8.14 4.06
CA ALA A 113 -17.33 8.67 2.72
C ALA A 113 -16.08 8.72 1.80
N ALA A 114 -14.89 8.88 2.38
CA ALA A 114 -13.62 8.81 1.65
C ALA A 114 -13.17 7.37 1.34
N GLY A 115 -13.85 6.36 1.89
CA GLY A 115 -13.58 4.95 1.66
C GLY A 115 -12.55 4.32 2.61
N PHE A 116 -12.29 4.95 3.76
CA PHE A 116 -11.40 4.37 4.77
C PHE A 116 -12.07 3.22 5.53
N THR A 117 -11.27 2.23 5.93
CA THR A 117 -11.70 1.12 6.78
C THR A 117 -10.63 0.78 7.82
N THR A 118 -10.97 -0.08 8.78
CA THR A 118 -10.02 -0.70 9.70
C THR A 118 -10.09 -2.21 9.55
N ALA A 119 -8.93 -2.86 9.50
CA ALA A 119 -8.80 -4.31 9.53
C ALA A 119 -8.47 -4.83 10.93
N VAL A 120 -8.21 -3.93 11.89
CA VAL A 120 -7.87 -4.29 13.27
C VAL A 120 -9.08 -4.93 13.95
N PRO A 121 -8.93 -6.15 14.51
CA PRO A 121 -10.00 -6.78 15.28
C PRO A 121 -10.37 -5.94 16.51
N ALA A 122 -11.66 -5.77 16.75
CA ALA A 122 -12.17 -4.98 17.88
C ALA A 122 -11.76 -5.56 19.25
N THR A 123 -11.47 -6.86 19.31
CA THR A 123 -11.06 -7.57 20.53
C THR A 123 -9.55 -7.65 20.70
N LEU A 124 -8.75 -7.12 19.77
CA LEU A 124 -7.28 -7.17 19.88
C LEU A 124 -6.81 -6.33 21.07
N GLU A 125 -5.98 -6.92 21.92
CA GLU A 125 -5.39 -6.27 23.08
C GLU A 125 -3.87 -6.10 22.94
N ILE A 126 -3.39 -4.95 23.42
CA ILE A 126 -1.96 -4.72 23.64
C ILE A 126 -1.64 -5.10 25.08
N LEU A 127 -0.69 -6.00 25.24
CA LEU A 127 -0.18 -6.48 26.50
C LEU A 127 1.22 -5.91 26.77
N GLY A 128 1.57 -5.82 28.04
CA GLY A 128 2.91 -5.43 28.47
C GLY A 128 3.93 -6.56 28.40
N PRO A 129 5.17 -6.30 28.82
CA PRO A 129 6.24 -7.30 28.85
C PRO A 129 5.93 -8.46 29.83
N TRP A 130 6.40 -9.66 29.49
CA TRP A 130 6.52 -10.78 30.41
C TRP A 130 7.82 -10.72 31.21
N PRO A 131 7.95 -11.50 32.31
CA PRO A 131 9.21 -11.64 33.02
C PRO A 131 10.35 -12.06 32.07
N GLY A 132 11.37 -11.21 31.95
CA GLY A 132 12.51 -11.41 31.05
C GLY A 132 12.45 -10.62 29.74
N ASP A 133 11.30 -10.04 29.39
CA ASP A 133 11.19 -9.14 28.24
C ASP A 133 11.83 -7.77 28.55
N PRO A 134 12.25 -7.00 27.53
CA PRO A 134 12.58 -5.59 27.69
C PRO A 134 11.44 -4.80 28.36
N ALA A 135 11.77 -3.81 29.18
CA ALA A 135 10.79 -3.04 29.95
C ALA A 135 9.75 -2.32 29.07
N ASP A 136 10.11 -2.02 27.83
CA ASP A 136 9.27 -1.33 26.84
C ASP A 136 8.65 -2.29 25.81
N ALA A 137 8.79 -3.61 25.97
CA ALA A 137 8.25 -4.58 25.03
C ALA A 137 6.71 -4.52 24.99
N LEU A 138 6.17 -4.71 23.77
CA LEU A 138 4.75 -4.74 23.48
C LEU A 138 4.40 -6.13 22.97
N ARG A 139 3.29 -6.68 23.44
CA ARG A 139 2.79 -7.97 22.99
C ARG A 139 1.35 -7.83 22.51
N LEU A 140 0.96 -8.70 21.59
CA LEU A 140 -0.43 -8.86 21.17
C LEU A 140 -1.00 -10.09 21.88
N ASP A 141 -2.29 -10.04 22.21
CA ASP A 141 -3.04 -11.23 22.67
C ASP A 141 -3.37 -12.21 21.53
N ALA A 142 -3.04 -11.83 20.30
CA ALA A 142 -3.14 -12.66 19.10
C ALA A 142 -1.76 -13.02 18.54
N VAL A 143 -1.69 -14.15 17.84
CA VAL A 143 -0.52 -14.56 17.05
C VAL A 143 -0.40 -13.64 15.84
N VAL A 144 0.81 -13.12 15.58
CA VAL A 144 1.04 -12.07 14.56
C VAL A 144 0.71 -12.58 13.15
N GLU A 145 1.03 -13.84 12.89
CA GLU A 145 0.81 -14.52 11.61
C GLU A 145 -0.68 -14.75 11.30
N ASP A 146 -1.52 -14.78 12.33
CA ASP A 146 -2.97 -14.95 12.20
C ASP A 146 -3.70 -13.61 12.00
N LEU A 147 -3.00 -12.48 12.17
CA LEU A 147 -3.61 -11.17 11.94
C LEU A 147 -3.79 -10.89 10.44
N PRO A 148 -4.88 -10.20 10.05
CA PRO A 148 -4.97 -9.64 8.71
C PRO A 148 -3.73 -8.77 8.43
N SER A 149 -3.13 -8.92 7.25
CA SER A 149 -1.90 -8.20 6.90
C SER A 149 -2.03 -6.68 7.05
N PHE A 150 -3.18 -6.13 6.68
CA PHE A 150 -3.48 -4.72 6.90
C PHE A 150 -3.69 -4.37 8.37
N ALA A 151 -4.21 -5.26 9.21
CA ALA A 151 -4.34 -4.99 10.65
C ALA A 151 -2.96 -4.77 11.28
N LEU A 152 -2.00 -5.66 10.98
CA LEU A 152 -0.63 -5.52 11.45
C LEU A 152 0.03 -4.24 10.91
N ALA A 153 -0.14 -3.94 9.62
CA ALA A 153 0.39 -2.70 9.03
C ALA A 153 -0.17 -1.45 9.71
N GLN A 154 -1.49 -1.41 9.97
CA GLN A 154 -2.13 -0.28 10.67
C GLN A 154 -1.57 -0.09 12.08
N ILE A 155 -1.39 -1.18 12.84
CA ILE A 155 -0.84 -1.15 14.19
C ILE A 155 0.60 -0.62 14.17
N VAL A 156 1.47 -1.25 13.37
CA VAL A 156 2.89 -0.91 13.31
C VAL A 156 3.10 0.53 12.82
N CYS A 157 2.42 0.95 11.76
CA CYS A 157 2.55 2.31 11.23
C CYS A 157 2.04 3.36 12.23
N THR A 158 0.92 3.08 12.91
CA THR A 158 0.38 4.01 13.94
C THR A 158 1.35 4.17 15.10
N ILE A 159 1.92 3.08 15.61
CA ILE A 159 2.88 3.12 16.71
C ILE A 159 4.17 3.82 16.26
N ALA A 160 4.75 3.41 15.13
CA ALA A 160 6.05 3.90 14.68
C ALA A 160 6.07 5.38 14.26
N GLN A 161 4.91 5.96 13.93
CA GLN A 161 4.80 7.36 13.47
C GLN A 161 4.21 8.30 14.52
N SER A 162 3.75 7.76 15.64
CA SER A 162 3.18 8.57 16.72
C SER A 162 4.28 9.06 17.66
N SER A 163 4.24 10.35 18.00
CA SER A 163 5.08 10.92 19.06
C SER A 163 4.61 10.55 20.46
N LEU A 164 3.45 9.90 20.59
CA LEU A 164 2.92 9.43 21.85
C LEU A 164 3.44 8.03 22.23
N ALA A 165 4.09 7.30 21.33
CA ALA A 165 4.47 5.89 21.50
C ALA A 165 5.97 5.66 21.82
#